data_AF-A0A7M1T3M4-F1
#
_entry.id   AF-A0A7M1T3M4-F1
#
_cell.length_a   1.000
_cell.length_b   1.000
_cell.length_c   1.000
_cell.angle_alpha   90.00
_cell.angle_beta   90.00
_cell.angle_gamma   90.00
#
_symmetry.space_group_name_H-M   'P 1'
#
loop_
_entity.id
_entity.type
_entity.pdbx_description
1 polymer ?
#
loop_
_entity_poly.entity_id
_entity_poly.type
_entity_poly.pdbx_seq_one_letter_code
_entity_poly.pdbx_strand_id
1 'polypeptide(L)'
;MTYEEYRAKLRPLTNEELIGKINQEVGKPGWVAARGRYLSALRETVLERGIDGGEAVKTTGLSLKYKVKLVGNRIVQLKESGEFGQI
;
A
#
# COMPACT_ATOMS: atom_id res chain seq x y z
N MET A 1 -1.50 17.46 8.88
CA MET A 1 -1.72 16.14 9.48
C MET A 1 -0.37 15.49 9.77
N THR A 2 -0.19 15.03 11.01
CA THR A 2 1.00 14.33 11.48
C THR A 2 0.90 12.84 11.15
N TYR A 3 2.00 12.12 11.34
CA TYR A 3 2.03 10.66 11.21
C TYR A 3 1.03 9.97 12.16
N GLU A 4 0.98 10.39 13.43
CA GLU A 4 0.09 9.82 14.44
C GLU A 4 -1.39 10.05 14.12
N GLU A 5 -1.74 11.23 13.58
CA GLU A 5 -3.12 11.51 13.14
C GLU A 5 -3.54 10.61 11.98
N TYR A 6 -2.63 10.29 11.05
CA TYR A 6 -2.91 9.33 9.98
C TYR A 6 -3.07 7.91 10.54
N ARG A 7 -2.19 7.48 11.45
CA ARG A 7 -2.29 6.18 12.12
C ARG A 7 -3.61 6.00 12.85
N ALA A 8 -4.04 7.00 13.62
CA ALA A 8 -5.31 6.99 14.33
C ALA A 8 -6.50 6.79 13.38
N LYS A 9 -6.44 7.38 12.18
CA LYS A 9 -7.47 7.23 11.14
C LYS A 9 -7.43 5.90 10.39
N LEU A 10 -6.25 5.31 10.25
CA LEU A 10 -6.06 4.04 9.54
C LEU A 10 -6.36 2.83 10.44
N ARG A 11 -6.11 2.95 11.75
CA ARG A 11 -6.33 1.86 12.72
C ARG A 11 -7.73 1.22 12.67
N PRO A 12 -8.84 1.97 12.61
CA PRO A 12 -10.18 1.38 12.60
C PRO A 12 -10.59 0.75 11.25
N LEU A 13 -9.80 0.94 10.18
CA LEU A 13 -10.16 0.41 8.86
C LEU A 13 -10.06 -1.12 8.83
N THR A 14 -10.93 -1.76 8.06
CA THR A 14 -10.79 -3.18 7.67
C THR A 14 -9.54 -3.38 6.81
N ASN A 15 -9.14 -4.64 6.60
CA ASN A 15 -8.01 -4.94 5.74
C ASN A 15 -8.29 -4.55 4.29
N GLU A 16 -9.51 -4.78 3.82
CA GLU A 16 -9.98 -4.43 2.48
C GLU A 16 -9.93 -2.91 2.26
N GLU A 17 -10.38 -2.13 3.24
CA GLU A 17 -10.31 -0.67 3.19
C GLU A 17 -8.86 -0.16 3.20
N LEU A 18 -8.00 -0.78 4.01
CA LEU A 18 -6.56 -0.46 4.04
C LEU A 18 -5.90 -0.69 2.68
N ILE A 19 -6.22 -1.82 2.02
CA ILE A 19 -5.79 -2.09 0.65
C ILE A 19 -6.35 -1.05 -0.33
N GLY A 20 -7.62 -0.68 -0.17
CA GLY A 20 -8.24 0.40 -0.95
C GLY A 20 -7.48 1.72 -0.83
N LYS A 21 -7.03 2.09 0.38
CA LYS A 21 -6.21 3.29 0.62
C LYS A 21 -4.84 3.22 -0.07
N ILE A 22 -4.18 2.07 -0.06
CA ILE A 22 -2.92 1.88 -0.80
C ILE A 22 -3.15 2.06 -2.30
N ASN A 23 -4.21 1.43 -2.84
CA ASN A 23 -4.55 1.52 -4.26
C ASN A 23 -4.92 2.94 -4.71
N GLN A 24 -5.48 3.76 -3.82
CA GLN A 24 -5.73 5.17 -4.09
C GLN A 24 -4.43 5.98 -4.26
N GLU A 25 -3.29 5.50 -3.77
CA GLU A 25 -2.00 6.19 -3.90
C GLU A 25 -1.21 5.80 -5.15
N VAL A 26 -1.59 4.71 -5.82
CA VAL A 26 -0.99 4.25 -7.08
C VAL A 26 -1.29 5.24 -8.20
N GLY A 27 -0.25 5.64 -8.95
CA GLY A 27 -0.38 6.56 -10.08
C GLY A 27 -0.49 8.04 -9.71
N LYS A 28 -0.49 8.41 -8.42
CA LYS A 28 -0.47 9.82 -8.01
C LYS A 28 0.92 10.46 -8.25
N PRO A 29 1.02 11.52 -9.08
CA PRO A 29 2.30 12.07 -9.52
C PRO A 29 2.99 12.96 -8.47
N GLY A 30 2.24 13.55 -7.53
CA GLY A 30 2.77 14.55 -6.59
C GLY A 30 3.44 13.94 -5.36
N TRP A 31 4.65 14.41 -5.02
CA TRP A 31 5.34 14.07 -3.78
C TRP A 31 5.38 15.27 -2.84
N VAL A 32 4.77 15.13 -1.65
CA VAL A 32 4.77 16.15 -0.60
C VAL A 32 5.01 15.49 0.76
N ALA A 33 5.54 16.25 1.72
CA ALA A 33 5.88 15.72 3.05
C ALA A 33 4.67 15.05 3.75
N ALA A 34 3.47 15.61 3.59
CA ALA A 34 2.24 15.01 4.12
C ALA A 34 1.95 13.63 3.51
N ARG A 35 2.18 13.46 2.21
CA ARG A 35 2.03 12.18 1.51
C ARG A 35 3.05 11.17 2.02
N GLY A 36 4.30 11.58 2.20
CA GLY A 36 5.34 10.71 2.80
C GLY A 36 4.91 10.15 4.16
N ARG A 37 4.42 11.02 5.07
CA ARG A 37 3.90 10.60 6.39
C ARG A 37 2.70 9.65 6.27
N TYR A 38 1.79 9.93 5.35
CA TYR A 38 0.62 9.08 5.11
C TYR A 38 1.01 7.68 4.60
N LEU A 39 1.95 7.61 3.66
CA LEU A 39 2.46 6.34 3.13
C LEU A 39 3.22 5.54 4.21
N SER A 40 4.01 6.20 5.06
CA SER A 40 4.61 5.56 6.22
C SER A 40 3.56 5.02 7.18
N ALA A 41 2.50 5.78 7.47
CA ALA A 41 1.40 5.31 8.31
C ALA A 41 0.71 4.07 7.72
N LEU A 42 0.42 4.07 6.42
CA LEU A 42 -0.13 2.89 5.73
C LEU A 42 0.78 1.67 5.86
N ARG A 43 2.08 1.84 5.62
CA ARG A 43 3.08 0.78 5.75
C ARG A 43 3.06 0.18 7.15
N GLU A 44 3.17 1.01 8.17
CA GLU A 44 3.24 0.54 9.55
C GLU A 44 1.94 -0.16 9.97
N THR A 45 0.77 0.35 9.57
CA THR A 45 -0.50 -0.33 9.85
C THR A 45 -0.60 -1.71 9.19
N VAL A 46 -0.03 -1.91 8.00
CA VAL A 46 0.06 -3.25 7.38
C VAL A 46 0.94 -4.18 8.22
N LEU A 47 2.11 -3.71 8.64
CA LEU A 47 3.08 -4.51 9.41
C LEU A 47 2.56 -4.85 10.81
N GLU A 48 1.93 -3.91 11.50
CA GLU A 48 1.34 -4.12 12.82
C GLU A 48 0.23 -5.17 12.83
N ARG A 49 -0.49 -5.31 11.70
CA ARG A 49 -1.52 -6.34 11.53
C ARG A 49 -0.94 -7.71 11.19
N GLY A 50 0.38 -7.84 11.08
CA GLY A 50 1.03 -9.08 10.68
C GLY A 50 0.72 -9.49 9.24
N ILE A 51 0.28 -8.54 8.39
CA ILE A 51 0.02 -8.79 6.98
C ILE A 51 1.36 -8.91 6.26
N ASP A 52 1.55 -9.99 5.51
CA ASP A 52 2.71 -10.17 4.67
C ASP A 52 2.64 -9.19 3.48
N GLY A 53 3.47 -8.15 3.53
CA GLY A 53 3.42 -7.08 2.56
C GLY A 53 4.02 -7.41 1.18
N GLY A 54 4.61 -8.59 1.00
CA GLY A 54 5.19 -9.04 -0.26
C GLY A 54 6.14 -8.01 -0.90
N GLU A 55 6.07 -7.85 -2.22
CA GLU A 55 6.87 -6.85 -2.94
C GLU A 55 6.34 -5.40 -2.77
N ALA A 56 5.11 -5.25 -2.28
CA ALA A 56 4.46 -3.95 -2.12
C ALA A 56 4.94 -3.20 -0.88
N VAL A 57 5.35 -3.91 0.18
CA VAL A 57 5.90 -3.31 1.39
C VAL A 57 7.39 -3.58 1.46
N LYS A 58 8.19 -2.53 1.30
CA LYS A 58 9.65 -2.58 1.39
C LYS A 58 10.12 -1.96 2.70
N THR A 59 11.37 -2.20 3.09
CA THR A 59 11.99 -1.56 4.26
C THR A 59 11.93 -0.04 4.18
N THR A 60 12.06 0.51 2.97
CA THR A 60 12.13 1.97 2.72
C THR A 60 10.78 2.62 2.44
N GLY A 61 9.68 1.86 2.29
CA GLY A 61 8.37 2.43 1.97
C GLY A 61 7.43 1.47 1.24
N LEU A 62 6.37 2.03 0.66
CA LEU A 62 5.41 1.30 -0.18
C LEU A 62 5.79 1.40 -1.66
N SER A 63 5.76 0.28 -2.37
CA SER A 63 5.82 0.26 -3.83
C SER A 63 4.45 0.61 -4.39
N LEU A 64 4.34 1.77 -5.04
CA LEU A 64 3.12 2.27 -5.67
C LEU A 64 3.13 2.09 -7.19
N LYS A 65 3.92 1.14 -7.69
CA LYS A 65 4.08 0.88 -9.13
C LYS A 65 2.84 0.19 -9.73
N TYR A 66 2.23 -0.70 -8.96
CA TYR A 66 1.06 -1.46 -9.36
C TYR A 66 0.02 -1.42 -8.25
N LYS A 67 -1.25 -1.56 -8.63
CA LYS A 67 -2.32 -1.84 -7.66
C LYS A 67 -2.05 -3.16 -6.96
N VAL A 68 -2.63 -3.34 -5.79
CA VAL A 68 -2.45 -4.51 -4.94
C VAL A 68 -3.79 -5.10 -4.53
N LYS A 69 -3.79 -6.39 -4.19
CA LYS A 69 -4.90 -7.07 -3.52
C LYS A 69 -4.38 -7.85 -2.33
N LEU A 70 -5.25 -8.10 -1.35
CA LEU A 70 -4.98 -9.03 -0.26
C LEU A 70 -5.46 -10.43 -0.68
N VAL A 71 -4.58 -11.43 -0.59
CA VAL A 71 -4.90 -12.84 -0.83
C VAL A 71 -4.52 -13.62 0.43
N GLY A 72 -5.52 -14.09 1.17
CA GLY A 72 -5.30 -14.62 2.52
C GLY A 72 -4.72 -13.52 3.41
N ASN A 73 -3.48 -13.70 3.88
CA ASN A 73 -2.76 -12.73 4.69
C ASN A 73 -1.60 -12.03 3.95
N ARG A 74 -1.52 -12.14 2.60
CA ARG A 74 -0.42 -11.60 1.81
C ARG A 74 -0.89 -10.58 0.77
N ILE A 75 -0.17 -9.47 0.67
CA ILE A 75 -0.36 -8.44 -0.36
C ILE A 75 0.34 -8.89 -1.65
N VAL A 76 -0.42 -8.92 -2.74
CA VAL A 76 0.06 -9.27 -4.08
C VAL A 76 -0.13 -8.10 -5.03
N GLN A 77 0.92 -7.74 -5.77
CA GLN A 77 0.85 -6.73 -6.81
C GLN A 77 0.14 -7.28 -8.05
N LEU A 78 -0.83 -6.52 -8.56
CA LEU A 78 -1.52 -6.74 -9.82
C LEU A 78 -0.63 -6.24 -10.96
N LYS A 79 0.45 -6.97 -11.20
CA LYS A 79 1.22 -6.84 -12.44
C LYS A 79 0.30 -7.34 -13.54
N GLU A 80 -0.03 -6.51 -14.53
CA GLU A 80 -0.51 -7.08 -15.79
C GLU A 80 0.63 -7.95 -16.28
N SER A 81 0.42 -9.27 -16.24
CA SER A 81 1.26 -10.20 -16.96
C SER A 81 1.25 -9.72 -18.40
N GLY A 82 2.37 -9.14 -18.83
CA GLY A 82 2.70 -9.06 -20.23
C GLY A 82 2.91 -10.48 -20.73
N GLU A 83 1.82 -11.24 -20.89
CA GLU A 83 1.74 -12.25 -21.93
C GLU A 83 1.60 -11.49 -23.26
N PHE A 84 2.69 -10.84 -23.67
CA PHE A 84 2.94 -10.62 -25.10
C PHE A 84 3.96 -11.68 -25.52
N GLY A 85 3.49 -12.92 -25.50
CA GLY A 85 4.01 -13.94 -26.39
C GLY A 85 3.39 -13.74 -27.78
N GLN A 86 4.27 -13.61 -28.77
CA GLN A 86 4.04 -13.82 -30.20
C GLN A 86 3.02 -12.94 -30.94
N ILE A 87 3.56 -12.08 -31.81
CA ILE A 87 3.45 -12.21 -33.28
C ILE A 87 4.71 -11.66 -33.93
#